data_AF-A0A1I1T168-F1
#
_entry.id   AF-A0A1I1T168-F1
#
_cell.length_a   1.000
_cell.length_b   1.000
_cell.length_c   1.000
_cell.angle_alpha   90.00
_cell.angle_beta   90.00
_cell.angle_gamma   90.00
#
_symmetry.space_group_name_H-M   'P 1'
#
loop_
_entity.id
_entity.type
_entity.pdbx_description
1 polymer ?
#
loop_
_entity_poly.entity_id
_entity_poly.type
_entity_poly.pdbx_seq_one_letter_code
_entity_poly.pdbx_strand_id
1 'polypeptide(L)'
;MWSPRHGSVTRTLLLAVTPTLPLAAGCFVDVPPALSGGGSTEGDDPTEGTTTSTSTATGDVHDDTDESSKGCPTTSPPGKWYLDQDGDAWGVEPAQIACDKPPGTAAERGDCDDADPERFPGSLEVCDGEDDDCDEIVDEFSPVNDACHGCALVERDGAPHWFCKVEAIDWVAARAACTALGWTVDLLSIHSEADDLWARKQVEALYEGGDPMGTFWIGLRRADPHWTGCEADPAHWEWSDGSPVDYSAWSMGQPDSASCDPMCEPVDALDEACPRENCGQMFYMLGGWNDRACFSPGVGYACRAAPPP
;
A
#
# COMPACT_ATOMS: atom_id res chain seq x y z
N MET A 1 -5.47 70.64 -28.75
CA MET A 1 -6.56 69.74 -29.17
C MET A 1 -5.92 68.45 -29.67
N TRP A 2 -5.80 67.46 -28.79
CA TRP A 2 -5.28 66.14 -29.12
C TRP A 2 -6.33 65.14 -28.69
N SER A 3 -6.79 64.32 -29.63
CA SER A 3 -7.87 63.35 -29.45
C SER A 3 -7.30 61.98 -29.76
N PRO A 4 -7.34 60.99 -28.85
CA PRO A 4 -7.04 59.61 -29.19
C PRO A 4 -8.30 58.91 -29.71
N ARG A 5 -8.18 58.26 -30.87
CA ARG A 5 -9.22 57.37 -31.40
C ARG A 5 -9.18 56.04 -30.64
N HIS A 6 -10.33 55.61 -30.15
CA HIS A 6 -10.55 54.24 -29.68
C HIS A 6 -10.50 53.27 -30.88
N GLY A 7 -9.58 52.31 -30.85
CA GLY A 7 -9.63 51.12 -31.69
C GLY A 7 -10.44 50.03 -30.97
N SER A 8 -11.60 49.68 -31.54
CA SER A 8 -12.39 48.52 -31.13
C SER A 8 -11.75 47.26 -31.69
N VAL A 9 -11.35 46.32 -30.83
CA VAL A 9 -10.90 44.99 -31.23
C VAL A 9 -12.06 44.02 -31.01
N THR A 10 -12.74 43.65 -32.09
CA THR A 10 -13.77 42.61 -32.09
C THR A 10 -13.07 41.25 -32.00
N ARG A 11 -13.22 40.54 -30.87
CA ARG A 11 -12.70 39.20 -30.68
C ARG A 11 -13.71 38.19 -31.23
N THR A 12 -13.40 37.58 -32.38
CA THR A 12 -14.18 36.49 -32.97
C THR A 12 -14.09 35.26 -32.08
N LEU A 13 -15.24 34.81 -31.56
CA LEU A 13 -15.38 33.58 -30.80
C LEU A 13 -15.37 32.40 -31.79
N LEU A 14 -14.27 31.64 -31.86
CA LEU A 14 -14.27 30.33 -32.53
C LEU A 14 -14.90 29.31 -31.58
N LEU A 15 -16.08 28.79 -31.94
CA LEU A 15 -16.65 27.59 -31.32
C LEU A 15 -15.79 26.38 -31.74
N ALA A 16 -15.14 25.75 -30.76
CA ALA A 16 -14.53 24.44 -30.93
C ALA A 16 -15.64 23.38 -30.96
N VAL A 17 -15.69 22.61 -32.06
CA VAL A 17 -16.52 21.42 -32.20
C VAL A 17 -15.78 20.26 -31.53
N THR A 18 -16.37 19.68 -30.51
CA THR A 18 -15.87 18.45 -29.86
C THR A 18 -16.15 17.23 -30.74
N PRO A 19 -15.18 16.36 -31.04
CA PRO A 19 -15.46 15.08 -31.68
C PRO A 19 -16.09 14.11 -30.67
N THR A 20 -17.24 13.55 -31.04
CA THR A 20 -17.89 12.44 -30.34
C THR A 20 -17.10 11.14 -30.55
N LEU A 21 -16.65 10.53 -29.45
CA LEU A 21 -16.07 9.19 -29.42
C LEU A 21 -17.17 8.12 -29.63
N PRO A 22 -16.93 7.08 -30.45
CA PRO A 22 -17.86 5.95 -30.56
C PRO A 22 -17.73 5.01 -29.35
N LEU A 23 -18.88 4.57 -28.82
CA LEU A 23 -18.97 3.52 -27.82
C LEU A 23 -18.37 2.22 -28.36
N ALA A 24 -17.33 1.71 -27.70
CA ALA A 24 -16.83 0.35 -27.90
C ALA A 24 -17.76 -0.64 -27.18
N ALA A 25 -18.18 -1.67 -27.91
CA ALA A 25 -19.00 -2.77 -27.43
C ALA A 25 -18.24 -3.61 -26.39
N GLY A 26 -18.91 -3.95 -25.29
CA GLY A 26 -18.38 -4.79 -24.24
C GLY A 26 -18.14 -6.24 -24.69
N CYS A 27 -17.03 -6.80 -24.23
CA CYS A 27 -16.79 -8.23 -24.23
C CYS A 27 -17.57 -8.86 -23.08
N PHE A 28 -18.61 -9.63 -23.41
CA PHE A 28 -19.31 -10.52 -22.48
C PHE A 28 -18.45 -11.78 -22.31
N VAL A 29 -18.00 -12.07 -21.09
CA VAL A 29 -17.52 -13.40 -20.72
C VAL A 29 -18.65 -14.10 -19.95
N ASP A 30 -19.10 -15.22 -20.51
CA ASP A 30 -20.11 -16.09 -19.93
C ASP A 30 -19.60 -16.72 -18.62
N VAL A 31 -20.28 -16.42 -17.51
CA VAL A 31 -20.14 -17.13 -16.23
C VAL A 31 -21.29 -18.16 -16.15
N PRO A 32 -21.02 -19.47 -16.01
CA PRO A 32 -22.09 -20.44 -15.82
C PRO A 32 -22.69 -20.34 -14.40
N PRO A 33 -24.00 -20.56 -14.23
CA PRO A 33 -24.68 -20.32 -12.96
C PRO A 33 -24.39 -21.39 -11.90
N ALA A 34 -24.11 -20.93 -10.69
CA ALA A 34 -24.08 -21.72 -9.47
C ALA A 34 -25.46 -22.35 -9.20
N LEU A 35 -25.48 -23.66 -8.97
CA LEU A 35 -26.68 -24.38 -8.54
C LEU A 35 -26.92 -24.13 -7.05
N SER A 36 -28.06 -23.50 -6.78
CA SER A 36 -28.73 -23.41 -5.49
C SER A 36 -29.15 -24.78 -4.98
N GLY A 37 -28.93 -25.03 -3.69
CA GLY A 37 -29.41 -26.23 -2.99
C GLY A 37 -29.37 -26.04 -1.48
N GLY A 38 -30.26 -25.21 -0.94
CA GLY A 38 -30.58 -25.18 0.49
C GLY A 38 -31.81 -26.04 0.78
N GLY A 39 -31.75 -26.86 1.84
CA GLY A 39 -32.89 -27.64 2.33
C GLY A 39 -32.52 -28.56 3.50
N SER A 40 -32.63 -28.03 4.71
CA SER A 40 -32.52 -28.74 5.98
C SER A 40 -33.80 -29.57 6.26
N THR A 41 -33.66 -30.78 6.82
CA THR A 41 -34.55 -31.32 7.87
C THR A 41 -33.84 -32.43 8.66
N GLU A 42 -34.17 -32.45 9.95
CA GLU A 42 -33.70 -33.28 11.08
C GLU A 42 -33.86 -34.80 10.91
N GLY A 43 -33.12 -35.56 11.74
CA GLY A 43 -33.59 -36.86 12.25
C GLY A 43 -32.55 -37.95 12.45
N ASP A 44 -32.22 -38.21 13.73
CA ASP A 44 -31.93 -39.52 14.33
C ASP A 44 -30.49 -40.09 14.35
N ASP A 45 -29.86 -39.89 15.52
CA ASP A 45 -29.01 -40.84 16.28
C ASP A 45 -29.81 -42.16 16.50
N PRO A 46 -29.24 -43.40 16.45
CA PRO A 46 -28.33 -43.81 17.53
C PRO A 46 -27.26 -44.87 17.25
N THR A 47 -26.37 -44.96 18.23
CA THR A 47 -25.66 -46.14 18.79
C THR A 47 -24.23 -46.45 18.40
N GLU A 48 -23.43 -46.47 19.47
CA GLU A 48 -22.12 -47.08 19.73
C GLU A 48 -21.77 -48.34 18.92
N GLY A 49 -20.49 -48.41 18.52
CA GLY A 49 -19.85 -49.63 18.06
C GLY A 49 -18.33 -49.49 18.07
N THR A 50 -17.72 -49.69 19.23
CA THR A 50 -16.27 -49.95 19.36
C THR A 50 -15.95 -51.29 18.72
N THR A 51 -15.09 -51.33 17.69
CA THR A 51 -14.25 -52.51 17.41
C THR A 51 -12.86 -52.11 16.91
N THR A 52 -11.90 -52.31 17.81
CA THR A 52 -10.48 -52.48 17.51
C THR A 52 -10.27 -53.67 16.57
N SER A 53 -9.25 -53.55 15.71
CA SER A 53 -8.24 -54.57 15.34
C SER A 53 -8.15 -54.85 13.83
N THR A 54 -7.00 -54.52 13.25
CA THR A 54 -5.94 -55.49 12.88
C THR A 54 -5.25 -55.03 11.59
N SER A 55 -3.95 -54.78 11.69
CA SER A 55 -3.07 -54.65 10.54
C SER A 55 -3.10 -55.92 9.68
N THR A 56 -3.34 -55.77 8.38
CA THR A 56 -2.82 -56.71 7.40
C THR A 56 -2.02 -55.91 6.39
N ALA A 57 -0.70 -55.98 6.53
CA ALA A 57 0.22 -55.52 5.50
C ALA A 57 0.19 -56.53 4.34
N THR A 58 -0.22 -56.06 3.17
CA THR A 58 0.24 -56.57 1.87
C THR A 58 0.40 -55.35 0.97
N GLY A 59 1.61 -55.23 0.42
CA GLY A 59 2.09 -54.03 -0.25
C GLY A 59 1.32 -53.67 -1.51
N ASP A 60 1.25 -52.38 -1.76
CA ASP A 60 1.77 -51.74 -2.96
C ASP A 60 1.87 -50.25 -2.63
N VAL A 61 2.99 -49.84 -2.05
CA VAL A 61 3.34 -48.42 -2.00
C VAL A 61 3.76 -48.06 -3.42
N HIS A 62 2.92 -47.32 -4.12
CA HIS A 62 3.35 -46.62 -5.32
C HIS A 62 4.39 -45.59 -4.87
N ASP A 63 5.65 -45.96 -5.02
CA ASP A 63 6.82 -45.12 -4.78
C ASP A 63 6.91 -44.11 -5.92
N ASP A 64 6.09 -43.07 -5.85
CA ASP A 64 6.26 -41.85 -6.64
C ASP A 64 7.31 -40.94 -5.96
N THR A 65 8.45 -41.50 -5.54
CA THR A 65 9.61 -40.66 -5.23
C THR A 65 10.25 -40.25 -6.54
N ASP A 66 10.09 -38.97 -6.87
CA ASP A 66 11.01 -38.21 -7.71
C ASP A 66 12.44 -38.71 -7.45
N GLU A 67 13.14 -39.15 -8.50
CA GLU A 67 14.47 -39.76 -8.46
C GLU A 67 15.50 -38.89 -7.69
N SER A 68 15.23 -37.60 -7.48
CA SER A 68 16.03 -36.70 -6.65
C SER A 68 15.96 -36.93 -5.13
N SER A 69 14.98 -37.68 -4.62
CA SER A 69 14.77 -37.85 -3.17
C SER A 69 15.46 -39.09 -2.57
N LYS A 70 16.03 -39.97 -3.42
CA LYS A 70 16.40 -41.35 -3.04
C LYS A 70 17.67 -41.50 -2.18
N GLY A 71 18.21 -40.43 -1.60
CA GLY A 71 19.47 -40.48 -0.83
C GLY A 71 19.54 -39.65 0.45
N CYS A 72 18.48 -38.93 0.81
CA CYS A 72 18.55 -37.99 1.93
C CYS A 72 18.33 -38.65 3.30
N PRO A 73 19.15 -38.35 4.32
CA PRO A 73 18.91 -38.83 5.67
C PRO A 73 17.67 -38.15 6.25
N THR A 74 16.97 -38.81 7.17
CA THR A 74 15.76 -38.25 7.82
C THR A 74 16.02 -36.96 8.59
N THR A 75 17.28 -36.66 8.91
CA THR A 75 17.73 -35.44 9.57
C THR A 75 18.01 -34.28 8.62
N SER A 76 18.03 -34.50 7.30
CA SER A 76 18.25 -33.50 6.25
C SER A 76 17.39 -33.87 5.02
N PRO A 77 16.08 -33.60 5.04
CA PRO A 77 15.19 -33.92 3.92
C PRO A 77 15.57 -33.11 2.67
N PRO A 78 15.24 -33.59 1.46
CA PRO A 78 15.56 -32.88 0.22
C PRO A 78 14.87 -31.50 0.20
N GLY A 79 15.68 -30.46 -0.01
CA GLY A 79 15.24 -29.08 -0.21
C GLY A 79 15.42 -28.64 -1.66
N LYS A 80 14.70 -27.57 -2.04
CA LYS A 80 14.94 -26.82 -3.27
C LYS A 80 16.04 -25.81 -3.03
N TRP A 81 16.99 -25.74 -3.95
CA TRP A 81 18.11 -24.81 -3.91
C TRP A 81 18.21 -24.11 -5.26
N TYR A 82 18.23 -22.79 -5.26
CA TYR A 82 18.25 -21.92 -6.43
C TYR A 82 19.68 -21.48 -6.70
N LEU A 83 20.09 -21.29 -7.97
CA LEU A 83 21.41 -20.72 -8.25
C LEU A 83 21.45 -19.29 -7.69
N ASP A 84 22.52 -18.96 -6.99
CA ASP A 84 22.75 -17.67 -6.30
C ASP A 84 24.18 -17.26 -6.61
N GLN A 85 24.35 -16.46 -7.66
CA GLN A 85 25.64 -16.08 -8.22
C GLN A 85 26.22 -14.83 -7.54
N ASP A 86 25.39 -13.90 -7.07
CA ASP A 86 25.82 -12.65 -6.43
C ASP A 86 25.90 -12.71 -4.89
N GLY A 87 25.25 -13.69 -4.26
CA GLY A 87 25.37 -13.99 -2.84
C GLY A 87 24.40 -13.23 -1.93
N ASP A 88 23.28 -12.72 -2.45
CA ASP A 88 22.24 -12.02 -1.68
C ASP A 88 21.25 -12.94 -0.93
N ALA A 89 21.36 -14.26 -1.17
CA ALA A 89 20.55 -15.34 -0.63
C ALA A 89 19.15 -15.53 -1.26
N TRP A 90 18.88 -14.87 -2.37
CA TRP A 90 17.85 -15.19 -3.35
C TRP A 90 18.49 -15.88 -4.56
N GLY A 91 17.68 -16.48 -5.41
CA GLY A 91 18.22 -17.18 -6.56
C GLY A 91 17.20 -17.50 -7.64
N VAL A 92 17.73 -17.87 -8.80
CA VAL A 92 16.97 -18.07 -10.03
C VAL A 92 16.53 -19.52 -10.25
N GLU A 93 15.39 -19.67 -10.92
CA GLU A 93 14.89 -20.97 -11.41
C GLU A 93 15.74 -21.49 -12.59
N PRO A 94 15.86 -22.81 -12.78
CA PRO A 94 15.19 -23.87 -12.02
C PRO A 94 15.90 -24.23 -10.71
N ALA A 95 15.14 -24.60 -9.69
CA ALA A 95 15.69 -25.23 -8.48
C ALA A 95 16.38 -26.57 -8.78
N GLN A 96 17.52 -26.81 -8.12
CA GLN A 96 18.05 -28.16 -7.94
C GLN A 96 17.58 -28.75 -6.61
N ILE A 97 17.35 -30.07 -6.58
CA ILE A 97 16.95 -30.78 -5.36
C ILE A 97 18.21 -31.39 -4.73
N ALA A 98 18.47 -31.05 -3.47
CA ALA A 98 19.56 -31.62 -2.70
C ALA A 98 19.22 -31.67 -1.21
N CYS A 99 19.80 -32.64 -0.50
CA CYS A 99 19.61 -32.77 0.94
C CYS A 99 20.27 -31.62 1.71
N ASP A 100 21.53 -31.33 1.38
CA ASP A 100 22.30 -30.24 1.99
C ASP A 100 22.51 -29.11 0.97
N LYS A 101 22.61 -27.86 1.46
CA LYS A 101 22.82 -26.65 0.64
C LYS A 101 24.05 -26.79 -0.27
N PRO A 102 23.89 -26.85 -1.61
CA PRO A 102 25.01 -26.80 -2.53
C PRO A 102 25.71 -25.42 -2.46
N PRO A 103 27.04 -25.35 -2.67
CA PRO A 103 27.74 -24.06 -2.76
C PRO A 103 27.21 -23.19 -3.90
N GLY A 104 27.07 -21.87 -3.68
CA GLY A 104 26.54 -20.92 -4.68
C GLY A 104 25.05 -21.11 -4.95
N THR A 105 24.27 -21.38 -3.90
CA THR A 105 22.82 -21.49 -4.00
C THR A 105 22.12 -20.72 -2.90
N ALA A 106 20.85 -20.39 -3.14
CA ALA A 106 19.92 -19.80 -2.19
C ALA A 106 18.78 -20.76 -1.85
N ALA A 107 18.16 -20.55 -0.69
CA ALA A 107 16.93 -21.24 -0.32
C ALA A 107 15.69 -20.50 -0.84
N GLU A 108 15.78 -19.17 -0.93
CA GLU A 108 14.72 -18.30 -1.43
C GLU A 108 14.77 -18.24 -2.96
N ARG A 109 13.62 -17.95 -3.57
CA ARG A 109 13.43 -17.94 -5.03
C ARG A 109 12.88 -16.61 -5.49
N GLY A 110 13.14 -16.25 -6.74
CA GLY A 110 12.49 -15.11 -7.39
C GLY A 110 13.39 -13.89 -7.55
N ASP A 111 14.69 -14.09 -7.45
CA ASP A 111 15.69 -13.15 -7.94
C ASP A 111 15.48 -12.89 -9.44
N CYS A 112 15.41 -11.62 -9.81
CA CYS A 112 15.21 -11.15 -11.17
C CYS A 112 16.53 -10.83 -11.89
N ASP A 113 17.64 -10.62 -11.16
CA ASP A 113 18.99 -10.39 -11.69
C ASP A 113 20.09 -10.97 -10.78
N ASP A 114 20.33 -12.28 -10.90
CA ASP A 114 21.35 -13.11 -10.20
C ASP A 114 22.83 -12.67 -10.39
N ALA A 115 23.04 -11.52 -11.03
CA ALA A 115 24.35 -10.88 -11.15
C ALA A 115 24.50 -9.63 -10.27
N ASP A 116 23.43 -9.18 -9.62
CA ASP A 116 23.36 -7.93 -8.85
C ASP A 116 22.72 -8.16 -7.46
N PRO A 117 23.52 -8.14 -6.38
CA PRO A 117 23.04 -8.46 -5.04
C PRO A 117 22.14 -7.36 -4.43
N GLU A 118 21.85 -6.29 -5.20
CA GLU A 118 20.88 -5.26 -4.85
C GLU A 118 19.52 -5.49 -5.56
N ARG A 119 19.36 -6.53 -6.40
CA ARG A 119 18.14 -6.81 -7.17
C ARG A 119 17.47 -8.13 -6.80
N PHE A 120 16.64 -8.10 -5.78
CA PHE A 120 15.96 -9.28 -5.25
C PHE A 120 14.65 -8.94 -4.57
N PRO A 121 13.75 -9.93 -4.37
CA PRO A 121 12.48 -9.73 -3.68
C PRO A 121 12.56 -8.92 -2.38
N GLY A 122 11.97 -7.72 -2.41
CA GLY A 122 11.93 -6.80 -1.27
C GLY A 122 13.21 -5.99 -1.02
N SER A 123 14.07 -5.86 -2.04
CA SER A 123 15.14 -4.86 -2.06
C SER A 123 14.57 -3.43 -2.02
N LEU A 124 15.46 -2.44 -1.87
CA LEU A 124 15.10 -1.04 -2.01
C LEU A 124 15.28 -0.61 -3.46
N GLU A 125 14.20 -0.10 -4.04
CA GLU A 125 14.19 0.49 -5.38
C GLU A 125 15.20 1.64 -5.52
N VAL A 126 15.90 1.67 -6.65
CA VAL A 126 16.82 2.71 -7.10
C VAL A 126 16.33 3.17 -8.46
N CYS A 127 16.21 4.48 -8.71
CA CYS A 127 15.78 4.95 -10.03
C CYS A 127 16.86 4.86 -11.08
N ASP A 128 17.14 3.66 -11.55
CA ASP A 128 18.05 3.41 -12.65
C ASP A 128 17.36 2.80 -13.87
N GLY A 129 16.04 2.59 -13.81
CA GLY A 129 15.22 2.04 -14.88
C GLY A 129 15.10 0.51 -14.82
N GLU A 130 15.51 -0.10 -13.71
CA GLU A 130 15.42 -1.52 -13.44
C GLU A 130 14.42 -1.78 -12.29
N ASP A 131 14.02 -3.04 -12.13
CA ASP A 131 13.14 -3.55 -11.07
C ASP A 131 14.06 -4.19 -10.02
N ASP A 132 14.32 -3.48 -8.92
CA ASP A 132 15.29 -3.91 -7.91
C ASP A 132 14.62 -4.81 -6.85
N ASP A 133 13.33 -4.65 -6.59
CA ASP A 133 12.58 -5.45 -5.62
C ASP A 133 11.83 -6.65 -6.23
N CYS A 134 11.97 -6.83 -7.55
CA CYS A 134 11.45 -7.92 -8.36
C CYS A 134 9.91 -8.08 -8.29
N ASP A 135 9.15 -6.99 -8.20
CA ASP A 135 7.68 -7.00 -8.16
C ASP A 135 6.99 -6.81 -9.53
N GLU A 136 7.78 -6.75 -10.61
CA GLU A 136 7.38 -6.47 -12.00
C GLU A 136 7.00 -5.01 -12.28
N ILE A 137 7.16 -4.12 -11.31
CA ILE A 137 7.08 -2.68 -11.47
C ILE A 137 8.53 -2.18 -11.51
N VAL A 138 8.77 -1.08 -12.23
CA VAL A 138 10.12 -0.53 -12.40
C VAL A 138 10.15 0.82 -11.71
N ASP A 139 11.17 1.02 -10.89
CA ASP A 139 11.47 2.23 -10.14
C ASP A 139 10.31 2.70 -9.22
N GLU A 140 9.46 1.82 -8.68
CA GLU A 140 8.38 2.20 -7.76
C GLU A 140 8.90 2.51 -6.36
N PHE A 141 8.67 3.74 -5.89
CA PHE A 141 9.07 4.10 -4.51
C PHE A 141 10.58 4.00 -4.19
N SER A 142 11.47 4.42 -5.10
CA SER A 142 12.90 4.61 -4.80
C SER A 142 13.17 5.76 -3.80
N PRO A 143 13.88 5.53 -2.69
CA PRO A 143 14.35 6.58 -1.78
C PRO A 143 15.78 7.07 -2.04
N VAL A 144 16.49 6.48 -3.00
CA VAL A 144 17.96 6.61 -3.11
C VAL A 144 18.38 7.68 -4.12
N ASN A 145 17.50 8.13 -5.01
CA ASN A 145 17.77 9.19 -5.97
C ASN A 145 16.54 10.05 -6.32
N ASP A 146 16.75 11.36 -6.50
CA ASP A 146 15.73 12.37 -6.87
C ASP A 146 15.08 12.14 -8.25
N ALA A 147 15.40 11.04 -8.95
CA ALA A 147 15.06 10.81 -10.35
C ALA A 147 13.67 10.17 -10.57
N CYS A 148 13.06 9.54 -9.56
CA CYS A 148 11.64 9.16 -9.62
C CYS A 148 10.83 9.67 -8.42
N HIS A 149 9.55 9.91 -8.71
CA HIS A 149 8.46 10.11 -7.75
C HIS A 149 8.39 11.40 -6.96
N GLY A 150 9.03 12.48 -7.40
CA GLY A 150 8.76 13.81 -6.82
C GLY A 150 8.86 13.82 -5.28
N CYS A 151 9.75 12.98 -4.74
CA CYS A 151 10.01 12.85 -3.33
C CYS A 151 11.11 13.83 -2.93
N ALA A 152 10.86 14.68 -1.95
CA ALA A 152 11.90 15.50 -1.32
C ALA A 152 12.34 14.85 -0.01
N LEU A 153 13.62 14.49 0.07
CA LEU A 153 14.29 14.10 1.31
C LEU A 153 14.74 15.34 2.08
N VAL A 154 14.26 15.48 3.31
CA VAL A 154 14.57 16.61 4.19
C VAL A 154 14.94 16.11 5.58
N GLU A 155 16.09 16.55 6.10
CA GLU A 155 16.46 16.29 7.48
C GLU A 155 15.87 17.33 8.43
N ARG A 156 15.29 16.87 9.53
CA ARG A 156 14.84 17.71 10.64
C ARG A 156 15.11 17.01 11.96
N ASP A 157 15.71 17.73 12.90
CA ASP A 157 16.03 17.24 14.25
C ASP A 157 16.82 15.92 14.28
N GLY A 158 17.69 15.72 13.27
CA GLY A 158 18.53 14.52 13.14
C GLY A 158 17.81 13.29 12.61
N ALA A 159 16.58 13.43 12.10
CA ALA A 159 15.82 12.37 11.46
C ALA A 159 15.48 12.73 9.99
N PRO A 160 15.65 11.79 9.05
CA PRO A 160 15.20 11.98 7.69
C PRO A 160 13.66 11.92 7.57
N HIS A 161 13.13 12.74 6.67
CA HIS A 161 11.73 12.81 6.29
C HIS A 161 11.63 12.82 4.78
N TRP A 162 10.64 12.12 4.23
CA TRP A 162 10.39 12.04 2.79
C TRP A 162 9.02 12.63 2.50
N PHE A 163 8.94 13.53 1.53
CA PHE A 163 7.67 14.12 1.08
C PHE A 163 7.47 13.74 -0.37
N CYS A 164 6.53 12.85 -0.67
CA CYS A 164 6.43 12.16 -1.94
C CYS A 164 5.17 12.51 -2.72
N LYS A 165 5.35 13.16 -3.87
CA LYS A 165 4.26 13.52 -4.78
C LYS A 165 4.08 12.46 -5.85
N VAL A 166 2.92 11.81 -5.85
CA VAL A 166 2.58 10.74 -6.79
C VAL A 166 1.22 10.99 -7.45
N GLU A 167 0.92 10.31 -8.56
CA GLU A 167 -0.33 10.53 -9.30
C GLU A 167 -1.56 9.98 -8.56
N ALA A 168 -1.44 8.80 -7.94
CA ALA A 168 -2.49 8.19 -7.13
C ALA A 168 -1.90 7.16 -6.16
N ILE A 169 -2.22 7.27 -4.88
CA ILE A 169 -1.84 6.29 -3.84
C ILE A 169 -2.85 6.30 -2.71
N ASP A 170 -3.23 5.13 -2.21
CA ASP A 170 -4.07 5.03 -1.02
C ASP A 170 -3.23 5.06 0.29
N TRP A 171 -3.87 5.18 1.45
CA TRP A 171 -3.15 5.31 2.72
C TRP A 171 -2.35 4.05 3.07
N VAL A 172 -2.86 2.87 2.70
CA VAL A 172 -2.21 1.58 3.03
C VAL A 172 -0.94 1.43 2.21
N ALA A 173 -1.02 1.70 0.90
CA ALA A 173 0.14 1.72 0.02
C ALA A 173 1.14 2.81 0.42
N ALA A 174 0.68 4.01 0.79
CA ALA A 174 1.55 5.08 1.27
C ALA A 174 2.33 4.67 2.54
N ARG A 175 1.67 3.96 3.46
CA ARG A 175 2.36 3.41 4.63
C ARG A 175 3.37 2.34 4.26
N ALA A 176 2.99 1.41 3.38
CA ALA A 176 3.88 0.36 2.90
C ALA A 176 5.16 0.97 2.30
N ALA A 177 5.01 2.00 1.46
CA ALA A 177 6.12 2.76 0.89
C ALA A 177 7.02 3.38 1.97
N CYS A 178 6.46 4.00 3.02
CA CYS A 178 7.29 4.49 4.13
C CYS A 178 8.01 3.38 4.90
N THR A 179 7.34 2.26 5.18
CA THR A 179 7.95 1.17 5.96
C THR A 179 9.00 0.37 5.18
N ALA A 180 8.93 0.38 3.84
CA ALA A 180 9.95 -0.19 2.98
C ALA A 180 11.30 0.54 3.14
N LEU A 181 11.27 1.85 3.40
CA LEU A 181 12.47 2.68 3.63
C LEU A 181 13.31 2.25 4.84
N GLY A 182 12.71 1.49 5.76
CA GLY A 182 13.40 0.93 6.91
C GLY A 182 12.48 0.74 8.11
N TRP A 183 12.86 -0.16 9.01
CA TRP A 183 12.07 -0.56 10.18
C TRP A 183 11.77 0.57 11.19
N THR A 184 12.48 1.70 11.11
CA THR A 184 12.23 2.90 11.92
C THR A 184 11.36 3.94 11.22
N VAL A 185 10.96 3.70 9.98
CA VAL A 185 10.26 4.66 9.13
C VAL A 185 8.79 4.29 9.03
N ASP A 186 7.90 5.26 9.22
CA ASP A 186 6.47 5.12 9.00
C ASP A 186 5.93 6.45 8.44
N LEU A 187 4.63 6.54 8.18
CA LEU A 187 3.98 7.79 7.80
C LEU A 187 4.15 8.86 8.89
N LEU A 188 4.24 10.10 8.44
CA LEU A 188 4.53 11.27 9.26
C LEU A 188 3.52 11.43 10.41
N SER A 189 4.03 11.41 11.64
CA SER A 189 3.38 11.90 12.85
C SER A 189 3.67 13.38 13.09
N ILE A 190 2.68 14.12 13.62
CA ILE A 190 2.76 15.57 13.84
C ILE A 190 2.38 15.88 15.29
N HIS A 191 3.29 16.52 16.04
CA HIS A 191 3.17 16.72 17.49
C HIS A 191 3.12 18.19 17.92
N SER A 192 3.17 19.11 16.96
CA SER A 192 3.11 20.53 17.26
C SER A 192 2.67 21.35 16.05
N GLU A 193 2.19 22.57 16.30
CA GLU A 193 1.90 23.55 15.25
C GLU A 193 3.16 23.88 14.43
N ALA A 194 4.34 23.83 15.05
CA ALA A 194 5.60 24.09 14.36
C ALA A 194 5.97 22.95 13.39
N ASP A 195 5.65 21.70 13.72
CA ASP A 195 5.87 20.54 12.86
C ASP A 195 4.88 20.53 11.70
N ASP A 196 3.60 20.82 12.00
CA ASP A 196 2.54 20.96 10.99
C ASP A 196 2.88 22.03 9.95
N LEU A 197 3.22 23.24 10.41
CA LEU A 197 3.63 24.36 9.54
C LEU A 197 4.87 24.03 8.71
N TRP A 198 5.82 23.27 9.28
CA TRP A 198 7.03 22.90 8.56
C TRP A 198 6.75 21.85 7.49
N ALA A 199 6.04 20.77 7.84
CA ALA A 199 5.69 19.68 6.92
C ALA A 199 4.92 20.21 5.70
N ARG A 200 3.95 21.11 5.94
CA ARG A 200 3.18 21.74 4.87
C ARG A 200 4.04 22.54 3.90
N LYS A 201 5.08 23.24 4.37
CA LYS A 201 6.00 23.96 3.49
C LYS A 201 6.84 23.03 2.62
N GLN A 202 7.17 21.84 3.12
CA GLN A 202 7.92 20.86 2.32
C GLN A 202 7.02 20.33 1.18
N VAL A 203 5.76 20.01 1.50
CA VAL A 203 4.77 19.61 0.49
C VAL A 203 4.49 20.75 -0.50
N GLU A 204 4.29 21.98 -0.04
CA GLU A 204 4.05 23.15 -0.90
C GLU A 204 5.16 23.32 -1.95
N ALA A 205 6.42 23.08 -1.57
CA ALA A 205 7.57 23.18 -2.47
C ALA A 205 7.55 22.14 -3.61
N LEU A 206 6.84 21.02 -3.45
CA LEU A 206 6.68 19.98 -4.49
C LEU A 206 5.63 20.33 -5.56
N TYR A 207 4.77 21.32 -5.30
CA TYR A 207 3.70 21.73 -6.20
C TYR A 207 4.01 23.09 -6.84
N GLU A 208 4.91 23.11 -7.82
CA GLU A 208 5.13 24.26 -8.70
C GLU A 208 3.81 24.62 -9.43
N GLY A 209 3.08 25.61 -8.92
CA GLY A 209 1.80 26.06 -9.49
C GLY A 209 0.60 25.98 -8.55
N GLY A 210 0.75 25.38 -7.37
CA GLY A 210 -0.17 25.46 -6.22
C GLY A 210 -1.55 24.86 -6.48
N ASP A 211 -1.78 23.62 -6.04
CA ASP A 211 -3.13 23.10 -5.85
C ASP A 211 -3.60 23.44 -4.42
N PRO A 212 -4.45 24.46 -4.24
CA PRO A 212 -4.91 24.86 -2.91
C PRO A 212 -5.70 23.77 -2.17
N MET A 213 -6.17 22.74 -2.89
CA MET A 213 -6.89 21.61 -2.34
C MET A 213 -6.03 20.33 -2.30
N GLY A 214 -4.76 20.41 -2.66
CA GLY A 214 -3.90 19.23 -2.68
C GLY A 214 -3.69 18.69 -1.27
N THR A 215 -3.76 17.37 -1.15
CA THR A 215 -3.68 16.65 0.13
C THR A 215 -2.57 15.62 0.12
N PHE A 216 -2.00 15.38 1.30
CA PHE A 216 -1.01 14.32 1.54
C PHE A 216 -1.48 13.41 2.65
N TRP A 217 -1.26 12.11 2.50
CA TRP A 217 -1.41 11.16 3.58
C TRP A 217 -0.38 11.42 4.68
N ILE A 218 -0.86 11.40 5.92
CA ILE A 218 -0.08 11.43 7.16
C ILE A 218 -0.41 10.17 7.97
N GLY A 219 0.34 9.88 9.02
CA GLY A 219 0.22 8.61 9.74
C GLY A 219 -1.03 8.47 10.61
N LEU A 220 -1.89 9.49 10.66
CA LEU A 220 -3.05 9.48 11.55
C LEU A 220 -4.10 8.51 11.02
N ARG A 221 -4.69 7.70 11.89
CA ARG A 221 -5.82 6.84 11.56
C ARG A 221 -6.73 6.60 12.76
N ARG A 222 -7.93 6.08 12.54
CA ARG A 222 -8.81 5.62 13.62
C ARG A 222 -8.20 4.42 14.35
N ALA A 223 -8.19 4.48 15.67
CA ALA A 223 -7.69 3.40 16.52
C ALA A 223 -8.62 2.17 16.53
N ASP A 224 -9.94 2.41 16.59
CA ASP A 224 -10.94 1.38 16.37
C ASP A 224 -11.48 1.47 14.94
N PRO A 225 -11.24 0.48 14.06
CA PRO A 225 -11.75 0.49 12.69
C PRO A 225 -13.28 0.43 12.62
N HIS A 226 -13.96 0.00 13.69
CA HIS A 226 -15.41 -0.03 13.80
C HIS A 226 -15.97 1.25 14.42
N TRP A 227 -15.14 2.22 14.79
CA TRP A 227 -15.60 3.49 15.33
C TRP A 227 -16.52 4.22 14.35
N THR A 228 -17.61 4.75 14.87
CA THR A 228 -18.71 5.32 14.08
C THR A 228 -18.94 6.81 14.33
N GLY A 229 -18.20 7.42 15.23
CA GLY A 229 -18.36 8.82 15.57
C GLY A 229 -17.45 9.73 14.72
N CYS A 230 -17.82 11.00 14.60
CA CYS A 230 -17.01 12.03 13.92
C CYS A 230 -16.14 12.85 14.87
N GLU A 231 -16.00 12.42 16.13
CA GLU A 231 -15.32 13.24 17.12
C GLU A 231 -13.82 13.32 16.83
N ALA A 232 -13.30 14.54 17.00
CA ALA A 232 -11.87 14.86 17.02
C ALA A 232 -11.16 14.41 18.30
N ASP A 233 -11.85 13.69 19.21
CA ASP A 233 -11.28 13.24 20.48
C ASP A 233 -10.06 12.34 20.22
N PRO A 234 -8.87 12.70 20.72
CA PRO A 234 -7.63 11.96 20.47
C PRO A 234 -7.70 10.50 20.94
N ALA A 235 -8.61 10.12 21.84
CA ALA A 235 -8.78 8.73 22.27
C ALA A 235 -9.23 7.78 21.13
N HIS A 236 -9.77 8.31 20.04
CA HIS A 236 -10.24 7.53 18.89
C HIS A 236 -9.26 7.53 17.72
N TRP A 237 -8.12 8.21 17.86
CA TRP A 237 -7.11 8.36 16.82
C TRP A 237 -5.77 7.81 17.32
N GLU A 238 -4.98 7.29 16.39
CA GLU A 238 -3.61 6.84 16.65
C GLU A 238 -2.71 7.21 15.48
N TRP A 239 -1.43 7.41 15.75
CA TRP A 239 -0.40 7.49 14.72
C TRP A 239 0.09 6.09 14.36
N SER A 240 0.33 5.84 13.09
CA SER A 240 0.82 4.55 12.59
C SER A 240 2.20 4.17 13.11
N ASP A 241 3.03 5.17 13.46
CA ASP A 241 4.34 5.01 14.11
C ASP A 241 4.24 4.70 15.62
N GLY A 242 3.04 4.68 16.19
CA GLY A 242 2.78 4.41 17.61
C GLY A 242 3.07 5.58 18.56
N SER A 243 3.41 6.76 18.02
CA SER A 243 3.56 7.98 18.82
C SER A 243 2.22 8.45 19.41
N PRO A 244 2.21 9.19 20.52
CA PRO A 244 0.97 9.66 21.13
C PRO A 244 0.27 10.72 20.26
N VAL A 245 -1.06 10.69 20.22
CA VAL A 245 -1.86 11.77 19.64
C VAL A 245 -1.99 12.90 20.66
N ASP A 246 -1.03 13.84 20.64
CA ASP A 246 -0.93 14.98 21.55
C ASP A 246 -1.15 16.34 20.86
N TYR A 247 -1.30 16.33 19.54
CA TYR A 247 -1.59 17.48 18.71
C TYR A 247 -2.59 17.11 17.62
N SER A 248 -3.47 18.06 17.27
CA SER A 248 -4.38 17.94 16.14
C SER A 248 -4.59 19.27 15.44
N ALA A 249 -4.64 19.27 14.12
CA ALA A 249 -4.94 20.45 13.31
C ALA A 249 -6.13 20.20 12.36
N TRP A 250 -7.21 19.58 12.85
CA TRP A 250 -8.42 19.36 12.06
C TRP A 250 -8.93 20.65 11.38
N SER A 251 -9.30 20.54 10.11
CA SER A 251 -9.96 21.65 9.41
C SER A 251 -11.31 21.98 10.05
N MET A 252 -11.83 23.17 9.78
CA MET A 252 -13.17 23.53 10.26
C MET A 252 -14.21 22.53 9.75
N GLY A 253 -14.90 21.87 10.69
CA GLY A 253 -15.91 20.86 10.38
C GLY A 253 -15.37 19.43 10.29
N GLN A 254 -14.06 19.22 10.44
CA GLN A 254 -13.42 17.90 10.42
C GLN A 254 -13.12 17.42 11.86
N PRO A 255 -12.99 16.10 12.10
CA PRO A 255 -13.33 15.03 11.16
C PRO A 255 -14.86 14.93 10.96
N ASP A 256 -15.30 14.54 9.77
CA ASP A 256 -16.74 14.47 9.43
C ASP A 256 -17.18 13.15 8.82
N SER A 257 -16.26 12.21 8.55
CA SER A 257 -16.60 10.94 7.91
C SER A 257 -17.56 11.12 6.73
N ALA A 258 -17.30 12.14 5.89
CA ALA A 258 -18.20 12.68 4.87
C ALA A 258 -18.68 11.63 3.87
N SER A 259 -17.92 10.56 3.66
CA SER A 259 -18.31 9.43 2.82
C SER A 259 -19.51 8.63 3.35
N CYS A 260 -19.78 8.70 4.66
CA CYS A 260 -20.75 7.86 5.36
C CYS A 260 -21.79 8.62 6.16
N ASP A 261 -21.41 9.70 6.81
CA ASP A 261 -22.29 10.44 7.70
C ASP A 261 -21.93 11.93 7.76
N PRO A 262 -22.30 12.70 6.72
CA PRO A 262 -21.97 14.12 6.65
C PRO A 262 -22.66 14.98 7.73
N MET A 263 -23.53 14.40 8.56
CA MET A 263 -24.18 15.10 9.68
C MET A 263 -23.79 14.52 11.06
N CYS A 264 -22.97 13.46 11.10
CA CYS A 264 -22.52 12.81 12.34
C CYS A 264 -23.71 12.40 13.23
N GLU A 265 -24.76 11.85 12.60
CA GLU A 265 -25.97 11.36 13.23
C GLU A 265 -25.80 9.90 13.73
N PRO A 266 -26.48 9.50 14.81
CA PRO A 266 -26.31 8.16 15.38
C PRO A 266 -26.61 7.02 14.38
N VAL A 267 -25.63 6.13 14.26
CA VAL A 267 -25.47 4.84 13.56
C VAL A 267 -26.66 3.94 13.23
N ASP A 268 -27.86 4.15 13.76
CA ASP A 268 -28.99 3.23 13.55
C ASP A 268 -29.47 3.20 12.07
N ALA A 269 -28.85 4.00 11.20
CA ALA A 269 -29.15 4.13 9.77
C ALA A 269 -27.99 3.82 8.81
N LEU A 270 -26.82 3.33 9.27
CA LEU A 270 -25.65 3.18 8.40
C LEU A 270 -25.56 1.81 7.70
N ASP A 271 -25.33 1.88 6.39
CA ASP A 271 -25.06 0.75 5.51
C ASP A 271 -23.66 0.17 5.81
N GLU A 272 -23.56 -1.15 6.05
CA GLU A 272 -22.28 -1.86 6.26
C GLU A 272 -21.32 -1.72 5.06
N ALA A 273 -21.83 -1.28 3.91
CA ALA A 273 -21.06 -1.04 2.68
C ALA A 273 -20.33 0.32 2.63
N CYS A 274 -20.40 1.15 3.68
CA CYS A 274 -19.87 2.50 3.60
C CYS A 274 -18.34 2.62 3.78
N PRO A 275 -17.61 3.24 2.84
CA PRO A 275 -16.16 3.43 2.95
C PRO A 275 -15.81 4.54 3.93
N ARG A 276 -15.73 4.21 5.23
CA ARG A 276 -15.46 5.14 6.33
C ARG A 276 -14.15 5.88 6.18
N GLU A 277 -14.15 7.14 6.62
CA GLU A 277 -12.98 8.00 6.58
C GLU A 277 -12.11 7.82 7.81
N ASN A 278 -11.31 6.75 7.78
CA ASN A 278 -10.53 6.35 8.94
C ASN A 278 -9.07 6.79 8.89
N CYS A 279 -8.64 7.52 7.86
CA CYS A 279 -7.25 7.87 7.63
C CYS A 279 -7.06 9.38 7.44
N GLY A 280 -6.02 9.95 8.06
CA GLY A 280 -5.76 11.38 8.05
C GLY A 280 -5.05 11.85 6.79
N GLN A 281 -5.58 12.90 6.19
CA GLN A 281 -4.94 13.71 5.15
C GLN A 281 -4.68 15.12 5.65
N MET A 282 -3.60 15.71 5.20
CA MET A 282 -3.27 17.12 5.46
C MET A 282 -3.44 17.96 4.20
N PHE A 283 -4.17 19.07 4.29
CA PHE A 283 -4.18 20.11 3.26
C PHE A 283 -2.96 21.02 3.44
N TYR A 284 -2.01 20.97 2.50
CA TYR A 284 -0.75 21.70 2.69
C TYR A 284 -0.90 23.23 2.58
N MET A 285 -1.79 23.71 1.70
CA MET A 285 -2.04 25.15 1.53
C MET A 285 -2.98 25.74 2.60
N LEU A 286 -4.04 25.01 2.96
CA LEU A 286 -5.05 25.50 3.92
C LEU A 286 -4.69 25.22 5.38
N GLY A 287 -3.80 24.28 5.64
CA GLY A 287 -3.25 24.05 6.97
C GLY A 287 -4.00 23.09 7.86
N GLY A 288 -5.17 22.62 7.44
CA GLY A 288 -6.00 21.73 8.23
C GLY A 288 -5.92 20.28 7.80
N TRP A 289 -6.30 19.37 8.69
CA TRP A 289 -6.43 17.95 8.42
C TRP A 289 -7.86 17.59 8.01
N ASN A 290 -8.00 16.47 7.33
CA ASN A 290 -9.22 15.86 6.83
C ASN A 290 -9.17 14.38 7.11
N ASP A 291 -10.25 13.77 7.59
CA ASP A 291 -10.34 12.32 7.58
C ASP A 291 -10.81 11.88 6.20
N ARG A 292 -10.19 10.85 5.63
CA ARG A 292 -10.58 10.32 4.33
C ARG A 292 -10.60 8.81 4.32
N ALA A 293 -11.45 8.24 3.46
CA ALA A 293 -11.48 6.81 3.22
C ALA A 293 -10.09 6.29 2.83
N CYS A 294 -9.55 5.37 3.62
CA CYS A 294 -8.15 4.92 3.52
C CYS A 294 -7.77 4.37 2.14
N PHE A 295 -8.73 3.77 1.42
CA PHE A 295 -8.54 3.20 0.09
C PHE A 295 -8.84 4.17 -1.05
N SER A 296 -9.16 5.44 -0.74
CA SER A 296 -9.29 6.46 -1.77
C SER A 296 -7.93 6.84 -2.34
N PRO A 297 -7.81 7.09 -3.65
CA PRO A 297 -6.58 7.63 -4.21
C PRO A 297 -6.33 9.05 -3.65
N GLY A 298 -5.21 9.20 -2.95
CA GLY A 298 -4.57 10.47 -2.61
C GLY A 298 -3.46 10.80 -3.61
N VAL A 299 -2.89 12.01 -3.52
CA VAL A 299 -1.92 12.54 -4.49
C VAL A 299 -0.50 12.67 -3.93
N GLY A 300 -0.25 12.06 -2.77
CA GLY A 300 1.04 12.08 -2.10
C GLY A 300 0.98 11.65 -0.65
N TYR A 301 2.15 11.48 -0.04
CA TYR A 301 2.32 11.05 1.33
C TYR A 301 3.63 11.57 1.93
N ALA A 302 3.71 11.61 3.26
CA ALA A 302 4.91 12.01 3.97
C ALA A 302 5.37 10.92 4.93
N CYS A 303 6.66 10.61 4.94
CA CYS A 303 7.29 9.64 5.82
C CYS A 303 8.22 10.33 6.83
N ARG A 304 8.44 9.68 7.96
CA ARG A 304 9.40 10.08 8.98
C ARG A 304 10.12 8.88 9.56
N ALA A 305 11.44 8.97 9.70
CA ALA A 305 12.19 8.04 10.53
C ALA A 305 12.10 8.44 12.02
N ALA A 306 12.02 7.44 12.89
CA ALA A 306 12.23 7.64 14.32
C ALA A 306 13.64 8.23 14.55
N PRO A 307 13.80 9.22 15.46
CA PRO A 307 15.11 9.75 15.78
C PRO A 307 16.01 8.64 16.36
N PRO A 308 17.32 8.68 16.07
CA PRO A 308 18.24 7.71 16.64
C PRO A 308 18.23 7.75 18.18
N PRO A 309 18.35 6.59 18.86
CA PRO A 309 18.33 6.49 20.32
C PRO A 309 19.51 7.19 21.02
#